data_AF-A0A8S2G632-F1
#
_entry.id   AF-A0A8S2G632-F1
#
_cell.length_a   1.000
_cell.length_b   1.000
_cell.length_c   1.000
_cell.angle_alpha   90.00
_cell.angle_beta   90.00
_cell.angle_gamma   90.00
#
_symmetry.space_group_name_H-M   'P 1'
#
loop_
_entity.id
_entity.type
_entity.pdbx_description
1 polymer ?
#
loop_
_entity_poly.entity_id
_entity_poly.type
_entity_poly.pdbx_seq_one_letter_code
_entity_poly.pdbx_strand_id
1 'polypeptide(L)'
;DSRLPSSLTAHADRVGKIFDMVKFIENDWSRLKYKEVYYGLATIHECQMKSTLQHATDDYIPQLKTIEEISAQKGGASLIAAGFLIEGTLTYEKMAHLEYLGFGLQLLDDLQDVQEDLKNNHRTIFTQAICDHQSLDIPTGKLIQYYFCSRAGDKFEEDKLINQSANATNTVTLAQYVRISMVNFSLLLILEAASKLEQY
;
A
#
# COMPACT_ATOMS: atom_id res chain seq x y z
N ASP A 1 9.69 -0.99 45.27
CA ASP A 1 9.92 -0.12 44.10
C ASP A 1 10.47 -0.98 42.97
N SER A 2 9.60 -1.68 42.25
CA SER A 2 10.00 -2.67 41.23
C SER A 2 9.99 -2.02 39.86
N ARG A 3 11.16 -1.56 39.40
CA ARG A 3 11.33 -1.10 38.02
C ARG A 3 11.00 -2.26 37.07
N LEU A 4 10.19 -1.97 36.05
CA LEU A 4 9.88 -2.92 34.98
C LEU A 4 11.18 -3.38 34.30
N PRO A 5 11.27 -4.64 33.86
CA PRO A 5 12.35 -5.11 33.00
C PRO A 5 12.52 -4.20 31.78
N SER A 6 13.76 -3.96 31.36
CA SER A 6 14.08 -3.02 30.27
C SER A 6 13.35 -3.31 28.95
N SER A 7 13.10 -4.58 28.64
CA SER A 7 12.30 -5.01 27.48
C SER A 7 10.82 -4.60 27.57
N LEU A 8 10.24 -4.65 28.77
CA LEU A 8 8.88 -4.23 29.05
C LEU A 8 8.75 -2.70 29.06
N THR A 9 9.78 -1.99 29.54
CA THR A 9 9.85 -0.52 29.43
C THR A 9 9.88 -0.07 27.97
N ALA A 10 10.75 -0.66 27.15
CA ALA A 10 10.83 -0.31 25.72
C ALA A 10 9.52 -0.61 24.96
N HIS A 11 8.81 -1.68 25.34
CA HIS A 11 7.49 -1.98 24.79
C HIS A 11 6.45 -0.94 25.24
N ALA A 12 6.42 -0.59 26.53
CA ALA A 12 5.51 0.42 27.07
C ALA A 12 5.73 1.79 26.41
N ASP A 13 6.98 2.18 26.14
CA ASP A 13 7.32 3.42 25.45
C ASP A 13 6.78 3.45 24.01
N ARG A 14 6.89 2.31 23.28
CA ARG A 14 6.31 2.19 21.94
C ARG A 14 4.79 2.30 21.96
N VAL A 15 4.15 1.64 22.93
CA VAL A 15 2.70 1.73 23.12
C VAL A 15 2.28 3.17 23.44
N GLY A 16 3.03 3.87 24.30
CA GLY A 16 2.80 5.28 24.61
C GLY A 16 2.79 6.17 23.37
N LYS A 17 3.76 6.01 22.47
CA LYS A 17 3.83 6.76 21.20
C LYS A 17 2.61 6.53 20.31
N ILE A 18 2.07 5.31 20.27
CA ILE A 18 0.84 5.01 19.52
C ILE A 18 -0.34 5.80 20.11
N PHE A 19 -0.48 5.80 21.43
CA PHE A 19 -1.53 6.58 22.09
C PHE A 19 -1.38 8.09 21.85
N ASP A 20 -0.15 8.61 21.86
CA ASP A 20 0.10 10.03 21.59
C ASP A 20 -0.20 10.40 20.14
N MET A 21 0.13 9.52 19.18
CA MET A 21 -0.28 9.68 17.78
C MET A 21 -1.80 9.70 17.62
N VAL A 22 -2.52 8.80 18.30
CA VAL A 22 -3.99 8.75 18.26
C VAL A 22 -4.59 10.02 18.87
N LYS A 23 -4.06 10.51 19.98
CA LYS A 23 -4.49 11.79 20.57
C LYS A 23 -4.22 12.97 19.64
N PHE A 24 -3.10 12.96 18.93
CA PHE A 24 -2.79 13.99 17.94
C PHE A 24 -3.85 14.00 16.83
N ILE A 25 -4.22 12.84 16.30
CA ILE A 25 -5.27 12.70 15.28
C ILE A 25 -6.65 13.15 15.82
N GLU A 26 -6.93 12.89 17.11
CA GLU A 26 -8.19 13.32 17.76
C GLU A 26 -8.36 14.85 17.82
N ASN A 27 -7.28 15.63 17.73
CA ASN A 27 -7.36 17.10 17.66
C ASN A 27 -8.00 17.58 16.34
N ASP A 28 -7.70 16.91 15.24
CA ASP A 28 -8.21 17.27 13.91
C ASP A 28 -9.49 16.48 13.56
N TRP A 29 -9.58 15.24 14.03
CA TRP A 29 -10.65 14.31 13.69
C TRP A 29 -11.35 13.76 14.94
N SER A 30 -12.46 14.38 15.37
CA SER A 30 -13.25 13.87 16.51
C SER A 30 -13.71 12.43 16.31
N ARG A 31 -13.37 11.54 17.26
CA ARG A 31 -13.75 10.11 17.25
C ARG A 31 -15.25 9.84 17.16
N LEU A 32 -16.07 10.74 17.70
CA LEU A 32 -17.53 10.59 17.65
C LEU A 32 -18.09 10.90 16.27
N LYS A 33 -17.46 11.83 15.54
CA LYS A 33 -17.93 12.35 14.25
C LYS A 33 -17.30 11.64 13.05
N TYR A 34 -16.04 11.22 13.15
CA TYR A 34 -15.24 10.64 12.07
C TYR A 34 -14.77 9.23 12.46
N LYS A 35 -15.71 8.31 12.63
CA LYS A 35 -15.42 6.94 13.11
C LYS A 35 -14.55 6.17 12.11
N GLU A 36 -14.73 6.46 10.84
CA GLU A 36 -14.06 5.86 9.69
C GLU A 36 -12.55 6.09 9.73
N VAL A 37 -12.09 7.24 10.22
CA VAL A 37 -10.66 7.50 10.46
C VAL A 37 -10.06 6.44 11.39
N TYR A 38 -10.74 6.17 12.51
CA TYR A 38 -10.28 5.22 13.51
C TYR A 38 -10.44 3.77 13.06
N TYR A 39 -11.48 3.47 12.28
CA TYR A 39 -11.60 2.17 11.62
C TYR A 39 -10.47 1.97 10.62
N GLY A 40 -10.12 2.99 9.83
CA GLY A 40 -8.96 2.94 8.94
C GLY A 40 -7.66 2.62 9.67
N LEU A 41 -7.39 3.32 10.78
CA LEU A 41 -6.22 3.08 11.63
C LEU A 41 -6.20 1.66 12.22
N ALA A 42 -7.34 1.17 12.69
CA ALA A 42 -7.46 -0.20 13.22
C ALA A 42 -7.23 -1.24 12.11
N THR A 43 -7.83 -1.05 10.94
CA THR A 43 -7.70 -1.95 9.79
C THR A 43 -6.26 -2.05 9.31
N ILE A 44 -5.55 -0.92 9.10
CA ILE A 44 -4.13 -0.99 8.70
C ILE A 44 -3.29 -1.68 9.77
N HIS A 45 -3.55 -1.43 11.06
CA HIS A 45 -2.84 -2.12 12.14
C HIS A 45 -3.07 -3.64 12.09
N GLU A 46 -4.30 -4.09 11.89
CA GLU A 46 -4.60 -5.52 11.72
C GLU A 46 -3.90 -6.13 10.51
N CYS A 47 -3.87 -5.42 9.38
CA CYS A 47 -3.14 -5.87 8.19
C CYS A 47 -1.63 -5.98 8.44
N GLN A 48 -1.03 -5.04 9.17
CA GLN A 48 0.39 -5.09 9.55
C GLN A 48 0.69 -6.28 10.47
N MET A 49 -0.22 -6.59 11.41
CA MET A 49 -0.09 -7.79 12.25
C MET A 49 -0.15 -9.08 11.43
N LYS A 50 -1.06 -9.17 10.45
CA LYS A 50 -1.12 -10.31 9.51
C LYS A 50 0.16 -10.44 8.68
N SER A 51 0.69 -9.33 8.17
CA SER A 51 1.98 -9.31 7.45
C SER A 51 3.13 -9.78 8.31
N THR A 52 3.16 -9.41 9.59
CA THR A 52 4.20 -9.90 10.52
C THR A 52 4.12 -11.42 10.69
N LEU A 53 2.91 -11.98 10.82
CA LEU A 53 2.70 -13.42 10.93
C LEU A 53 3.10 -14.19 9.66
N GLN A 54 2.98 -13.58 8.48
CA GLN A 54 3.44 -14.17 7.20
C GLN A 54 4.93 -14.54 7.22
N HIS A 55 5.72 -13.81 8.01
CA HIS A 55 7.18 -13.97 8.11
C HIS A 55 7.62 -14.73 9.37
N ALA A 56 6.71 -15.00 10.31
CA ALA A 56 7.07 -15.35 11.70
C ALA A 56 7.57 -16.78 11.90
N THR A 57 7.39 -17.70 10.95
CA THR A 57 7.73 -19.12 11.16
C THR A 57 8.30 -19.79 9.92
N ASP A 58 9.43 -20.46 10.10
CA ASP A 58 10.09 -21.29 9.07
C ASP A 58 9.18 -22.45 8.61
N ASP A 59 8.32 -22.96 9.50
CA ASP A 59 7.45 -24.13 9.24
C ASP A 59 6.17 -23.82 8.44
N TYR A 60 5.76 -22.55 8.33
CA TYR A 60 4.58 -22.16 7.58
C TYR A 60 5.01 -21.51 6.28
N ILE A 61 4.87 -22.17 5.14
CA ILE A 61 5.09 -21.54 3.83
C ILE A 61 3.71 -21.10 3.30
N PRO A 62 3.38 -19.79 3.31
CA PRO A 62 2.13 -19.30 2.75
C PRO A 62 2.07 -19.59 1.26
N GLN A 63 0.88 -19.94 0.77
CA GLN A 63 0.65 -20.04 -0.68
C GLN A 63 0.79 -18.65 -1.31
N LEU A 64 1.25 -18.58 -2.57
CA LEU A 64 1.42 -17.31 -3.29
C LEU A 64 0.15 -16.43 -3.24
N LYS A 65 -1.03 -17.06 -3.39
CA LYS A 65 -2.31 -16.36 -3.29
C LYS A 65 -2.52 -15.68 -1.93
N THR A 66 -2.08 -16.32 -0.85
CA THR A 66 -2.16 -15.73 0.51
C THR A 66 -1.23 -14.54 0.64
N ILE A 67 -0.02 -14.61 0.07
CA ILE A 67 0.91 -13.47 0.00
C ILE A 67 0.27 -12.31 -0.77
N GLU A 68 -0.30 -12.58 -1.94
CA GLU A 68 -1.02 -11.59 -2.76
C GLU A 68 -2.18 -10.93 -1.99
N GLU A 69 -3.01 -11.72 -1.30
CA GLU A 69 -4.13 -11.24 -0.50
C GLU A 69 -3.67 -10.35 0.67
N ILE A 70 -2.58 -10.71 1.35
CA ILE A 70 -2.02 -9.92 2.44
C ILE A 70 -1.42 -8.61 1.90
N SER A 71 -0.68 -8.65 0.80
CA SER A 71 -0.14 -7.44 0.15
C SER A 71 -1.28 -6.50 -0.31
N ALA A 72 -2.35 -7.04 -0.89
CA ALA A 72 -3.52 -6.25 -1.29
C ALA A 72 -4.22 -5.61 -0.09
N GLN A 73 -4.46 -6.37 0.98
CA GLN A 73 -5.09 -5.85 2.21
C GLN A 73 -4.24 -4.76 2.86
N LYS A 74 -2.93 -5.01 3.04
CA LYS A 74 -2.00 -4.06 3.66
C LYS A 74 -1.86 -2.79 2.83
N GLY A 75 -1.61 -2.94 1.54
CA GLY A 75 -1.47 -1.84 0.60
C GLY A 75 -2.74 -1.00 0.53
N GLY A 76 -3.89 -1.63 0.29
CA GLY A 76 -5.17 -0.94 0.18
C GLY A 76 -5.60 -0.24 1.47
N ALA A 77 -5.50 -0.93 2.61
CA ALA A 77 -5.79 -0.33 3.91
C ALA A 77 -4.90 0.88 4.22
N SER A 78 -3.65 0.89 3.76
CA SER A 78 -2.72 2.00 3.97
C SER A 78 -3.19 3.30 3.30
N LEU A 79 -3.59 3.23 2.04
CA LEU A 79 -4.05 4.41 1.30
C LEU A 79 -5.47 4.82 1.71
N ILE A 80 -6.34 3.86 2.05
CA ILE A 80 -7.67 4.18 2.58
C ILE A 80 -7.55 4.91 3.94
N ALA A 81 -6.70 4.41 4.84
CA ALA A 81 -6.43 5.07 6.12
C ALA A 81 -5.85 6.48 5.92
N ALA A 82 -4.88 6.63 5.01
CA ALA A 82 -4.35 7.94 4.64
C ALA A 82 -5.42 8.87 4.06
N GLY A 83 -6.29 8.36 3.17
CA GLY A 83 -7.40 9.12 2.60
C GLY A 83 -8.38 9.60 3.68
N PHE A 84 -8.70 8.78 4.68
CA PHE A 84 -9.50 9.22 5.82
C PHE A 84 -8.77 10.27 6.67
N LEU A 85 -7.46 10.16 6.87
CA LEU A 85 -6.70 11.18 7.61
C LEU A 85 -6.65 12.54 6.88
N ILE A 86 -6.80 12.54 5.55
CA ILE A 86 -6.80 13.75 4.72
C ILE A 86 -8.20 14.36 4.62
N GLU A 87 -9.23 13.53 4.35
CA GLU A 87 -10.58 14.01 4.01
C GLU A 87 -11.63 13.77 5.11
N GLY A 88 -11.30 12.98 6.14
CA GLY A 88 -12.21 12.56 7.21
C GLY A 88 -13.25 11.50 6.78
N THR A 89 -13.74 11.60 5.55
CA THR A 89 -14.72 10.69 4.93
C THR A 89 -14.35 10.41 3.49
N LEU A 90 -14.65 9.21 2.99
CA LEU A 90 -14.40 8.80 1.62
C LEU A 90 -15.67 8.20 1.00
N THR A 91 -15.85 8.40 -0.31
CA THR A 91 -16.86 7.66 -1.07
C THR A 91 -16.36 6.24 -1.36
N TYR A 92 -17.28 5.31 -1.63
CA TYR A 92 -16.93 3.95 -2.04
C TYR A 92 -16.04 3.92 -3.28
N GLU A 93 -16.30 4.80 -4.24
CA GLU A 93 -15.49 4.94 -5.44
C GLU A 93 -14.06 5.38 -5.13
N LYS A 94 -13.87 6.36 -4.24
CA LYS A 94 -12.53 6.76 -3.79
C LYS A 94 -11.83 5.62 -3.05
N MET A 95 -12.53 4.90 -2.18
CA MET A 95 -11.95 3.76 -1.46
C MET A 95 -11.50 2.66 -2.41
N ALA A 96 -12.29 2.31 -3.43
CA ALA A 96 -11.91 1.31 -4.43
C ALA A 96 -10.66 1.75 -5.23
N HIS A 97 -10.58 3.03 -5.60
CA HIS A 97 -9.39 3.58 -6.26
C HIS A 97 -8.14 3.54 -5.35
N LEU A 98 -8.28 3.91 -4.08
CA LEU A 98 -7.19 3.86 -3.10
C LEU A 98 -6.76 2.43 -2.79
N GLU A 99 -7.71 1.48 -2.72
CA GLU A 99 -7.41 0.06 -2.54
C GLU A 99 -6.54 -0.47 -3.68
N TYR A 100 -6.96 -0.19 -4.90
CA TYR A 100 -6.23 -0.56 -6.11
C TYR A 100 -4.83 0.08 -6.15
N LEU A 101 -4.73 1.40 -5.93
CA LEU A 101 -3.43 2.07 -5.94
C LEU A 101 -2.52 1.54 -4.81
N GLY A 102 -3.11 1.27 -3.64
CA GLY A 102 -2.40 0.79 -2.47
C GLY A 102 -1.79 -0.59 -2.68
N PHE A 103 -2.52 -1.51 -3.32
CA PHE A 103 -1.96 -2.81 -3.69
C PHE A 103 -0.74 -2.67 -4.61
N GLY A 104 -0.84 -1.82 -5.64
CA GLY A 104 0.28 -1.57 -6.55
C GLY A 104 1.50 -1.01 -5.82
N LEU A 105 1.30 -0.05 -4.91
CA LEU A 105 2.40 0.53 -4.13
C LEU A 105 3.02 -0.50 -3.17
N GLN A 106 2.23 -1.37 -2.54
CA GLN A 106 2.80 -2.43 -1.71
C GLN A 106 3.68 -3.39 -2.51
N LEU A 107 3.30 -3.73 -3.74
CA LEU A 107 4.12 -4.55 -4.62
C LEU A 107 5.40 -3.82 -5.08
N LEU A 108 5.33 -2.50 -5.26
CA LEU A 108 6.52 -1.70 -5.55
C LEU A 108 7.49 -1.67 -4.36
N ASP A 109 6.98 -1.46 -3.14
CA ASP A 109 7.79 -1.54 -1.91
C ASP A 109 8.48 -2.91 -1.81
N ASP A 110 7.73 -4.01 -1.97
CA ASP A 110 8.27 -5.38 -1.93
C ASP A 110 9.34 -5.64 -3.03
N LEU A 111 9.23 -4.97 -4.19
CA LEU A 111 10.24 -5.04 -5.26
C LEU A 111 11.50 -4.24 -4.91
N GLN A 112 11.33 -3.04 -4.34
CA GLN A 112 12.43 -2.17 -3.93
C GLN A 112 13.24 -2.80 -2.78
N ASP A 113 12.56 -3.48 -1.87
CA ASP A 113 13.14 -4.06 -0.66
C ASP A 113 13.53 -5.53 -0.81
N VAL A 114 13.50 -6.10 -2.03
CA VAL A 114 13.71 -7.55 -2.23
C VAL A 114 14.99 -8.09 -1.58
N GLN A 115 16.07 -7.29 -1.57
CA GLN A 115 17.33 -7.67 -0.95
C GLN A 115 17.26 -7.66 0.59
N GLU A 116 16.59 -6.66 1.16
CA GLU A 116 16.37 -6.52 2.59
C GLU A 116 15.44 -7.64 3.08
N ASP A 117 14.37 -7.90 2.32
CA ASP A 117 13.39 -8.95 2.59
C ASP A 117 14.00 -10.34 2.54
N LEU A 118 14.86 -10.64 1.56
CA LEU A 118 15.61 -11.90 1.53
C LEU A 118 16.49 -12.08 2.78
N LYS A 119 17.19 -11.03 3.21
CA LYS A 119 18.05 -11.07 4.42
C LYS A 119 17.26 -11.33 5.69
N ASN A 120 16.03 -10.81 5.75
CA ASN A 120 15.14 -10.92 6.89
C ASN A 120 14.21 -12.15 6.83
N ASN A 121 14.37 -13.03 5.83
CA ASN A 121 13.46 -14.15 5.54
C ASN A 121 12.00 -13.70 5.37
N HIS A 122 11.79 -12.47 4.92
CA HIS A 122 10.46 -11.99 4.56
C HIS A 122 10.02 -12.65 3.25
N ARG A 123 8.75 -13.04 3.24
CA ARG A 123 8.11 -13.72 2.12
C ARG A 123 7.25 -12.73 1.38
N THR A 124 7.65 -12.35 0.18
CA THR A 124 6.89 -11.50 -0.73
C THR A 124 6.75 -12.23 -2.07
N ILE A 125 5.98 -11.68 -3.01
CA ILE A 125 5.88 -12.25 -4.35
C ILE A 125 7.26 -12.32 -5.02
N PHE A 126 8.13 -11.35 -4.75
CA PHE A 126 9.46 -11.25 -5.35
C PHE A 126 10.45 -12.19 -4.66
N THR A 127 10.49 -12.26 -3.33
CA THR A 127 11.39 -13.21 -2.65
C THR A 127 10.98 -14.66 -2.91
N GLN A 128 9.67 -14.95 -3.03
CA GLN A 128 9.17 -16.27 -3.41
C GLN A 128 9.62 -16.67 -4.81
N ALA A 129 9.57 -15.75 -5.80
CA ALA A 129 10.05 -16.03 -7.15
C ALA A 129 11.55 -16.43 -7.16
N ILE A 130 12.38 -15.74 -6.36
CA ILE A 130 13.81 -16.06 -6.21
C ILE A 130 13.99 -17.44 -5.56
N CYS A 131 13.24 -17.74 -4.49
CA CYS A 131 13.27 -19.05 -3.84
C CYS A 131 12.86 -20.19 -4.78
N ASP A 132 11.94 -19.93 -5.71
CA ASP A 132 11.50 -20.87 -6.74
C ASP A 132 12.41 -20.90 -7.99
N HIS A 133 13.57 -20.23 -7.93
CA HIS A 133 14.53 -20.11 -9.03
C HIS A 133 13.94 -19.51 -10.32
N GLN A 134 12.97 -18.59 -10.17
CA GLN A 134 12.35 -17.86 -11.26
C GLN A 134 12.98 -16.47 -11.42
N SER A 135 13.04 -15.99 -12.67
CA SER A 135 13.43 -14.60 -12.94
C SER A 135 12.41 -13.61 -12.34
N LEU A 136 12.91 -12.50 -11.78
CA LEU A 136 12.09 -11.38 -11.33
C LEU A 136 11.39 -10.65 -12.48
N ASP A 137 11.75 -10.90 -13.73
CA ASP A 137 11.10 -10.31 -14.92
C ASP A 137 9.59 -10.61 -14.94
N ILE A 138 9.20 -11.82 -14.52
CA ILE A 138 7.79 -12.25 -14.54
C ILE A 138 6.95 -11.44 -13.53
N PRO A 139 7.26 -11.44 -12.22
CA PRO A 139 6.49 -10.64 -11.26
C PRO A 139 6.64 -9.14 -11.51
N THR A 140 7.80 -8.66 -11.96
CA THR A 140 8.00 -7.24 -12.32
C THR A 140 7.15 -6.83 -13.53
N GLY A 141 7.10 -7.69 -14.56
CA GLY A 141 6.26 -7.47 -15.74
C GLY A 141 4.77 -7.44 -15.39
N LYS A 142 4.32 -8.28 -14.46
CA LYS A 142 2.95 -8.25 -13.92
C LYS A 142 2.66 -6.95 -13.16
N LEU A 143 3.60 -6.46 -12.34
CA LEU A 143 3.46 -5.17 -11.65
C LEU A 143 3.37 -4.00 -12.64
N ILE A 144 4.22 -4.01 -13.68
CA ILE A 144 4.15 -3.02 -14.76
C ILE A 144 2.78 -3.10 -15.46
N GLN A 145 2.34 -4.30 -15.82
CA GLN A 145 1.03 -4.51 -16.45
C GLN A 145 -0.12 -4.03 -15.57
N TYR A 146 -0.05 -4.24 -14.26
CA TYR A 146 -1.03 -3.75 -13.30
C TYR A 146 -1.21 -2.23 -13.45
N TYR A 147 -0.14 -1.45 -13.35
CA TYR A 147 -0.19 0.00 -13.52
C TYR A 147 -0.63 0.45 -14.92
N PHE A 148 -0.29 -0.29 -15.97
CA PHE A 148 -0.78 0.00 -17.33
C PHE A 148 -2.27 -0.31 -17.50
N CYS A 149 -2.78 -1.40 -16.92
CA CYS A 149 -4.19 -1.76 -16.98
C CYS A 149 -5.07 -0.78 -16.20
N SER A 150 -4.57 -0.23 -15.07
CA SER A 150 -5.19 0.92 -14.39
C SER A 150 -5.47 2.07 -15.35
N ARG A 151 -4.52 2.33 -16.27
CA ARG A 151 -4.62 3.40 -17.26
C ARG A 151 -5.56 3.05 -18.42
N ALA A 152 -5.72 1.76 -18.74
CA ALA A 152 -6.57 1.29 -19.84
C ALA A 152 -8.06 1.29 -19.47
N GLY A 153 -8.41 1.01 -18.20
CA GLY A 153 -9.77 1.22 -17.70
C GLY A 153 -10.18 2.70 -17.74
N ASP A 154 -9.22 3.59 -17.48
CA ASP A 154 -9.42 5.05 -17.49
C ASP A 154 -9.53 5.63 -18.91
N LYS A 155 -8.92 5.02 -19.95
CA LYS A 155 -9.17 5.44 -21.34
C LYS A 155 -10.65 5.36 -21.72
N PHE A 156 -11.39 4.41 -21.15
CA PHE A 156 -12.83 4.26 -21.44
C PHE A 156 -13.69 5.36 -20.77
N GLU A 157 -13.21 5.96 -19.68
CA GLU A 157 -13.84 7.13 -19.05
C GLU A 157 -13.32 8.46 -19.61
N GLU A 158 -12.02 8.58 -19.87
CA GLU A 158 -11.42 9.73 -20.58
C GLU A 158 -12.06 9.89 -21.96
N ASP A 159 -12.22 8.83 -22.75
CA ASP A 159 -12.87 8.93 -24.07
C ASP A 159 -14.36 9.29 -23.97
N LYS A 160 -15.08 8.88 -22.91
CA LYS A 160 -16.46 9.33 -22.66
C LYS A 160 -16.53 10.79 -22.23
N LEU A 161 -15.61 11.24 -21.39
CA LEU A 161 -15.53 12.62 -20.91
C LEU A 161 -15.04 13.58 -22.02
N ILE A 162 -14.06 13.16 -22.82
CA ILE A 162 -13.55 13.90 -23.99
C ILE A 162 -14.66 14.05 -25.03
N ASN A 163 -15.45 13.01 -25.31
CA ASN A 163 -16.57 13.11 -26.25
C ASN A 163 -17.78 13.90 -25.71
N GLN A 164 -17.95 14.03 -24.39
CA GLN A 164 -18.94 14.93 -23.78
C GLN A 164 -18.43 16.39 -23.67
N SER A 165 -17.12 16.58 -23.61
CA SER A 165 -16.44 17.88 -23.51
C SER A 165 -16.25 18.63 -24.83
N ALA A 166 -16.60 18.04 -25.97
CA ALA A 166 -16.59 18.76 -27.26
C ALA A 166 -17.50 20.02 -27.25
N ASN A 167 -18.34 20.19 -26.20
CA ASN A 167 -19.18 21.35 -25.97
C ASN A 167 -18.85 22.17 -24.69
N ALA A 168 -17.80 21.86 -23.92
CA ALA A 168 -17.42 22.64 -22.73
C ALA A 168 -15.91 22.58 -22.47
N THR A 169 -15.30 23.76 -22.25
CA THR A 169 -13.87 24.00 -21.98
C THR A 169 -13.24 22.95 -21.07
N ASN A 170 -12.47 22.05 -21.70
CA ASN A 170 -11.91 20.86 -21.08
C ASN A 170 -10.76 21.24 -20.12
N THR A 171 -11.08 21.40 -18.85
CA THR A 171 -10.09 21.53 -17.78
C THR A 171 -9.91 20.16 -17.14
N VAL A 172 -8.73 19.56 -17.32
CA VAL A 172 -8.32 18.38 -16.54
C VAL A 172 -8.44 18.78 -15.07
N THR A 173 -9.26 18.07 -14.30
CA THR A 173 -9.45 18.39 -12.88
C THR A 173 -8.13 18.14 -12.13
N LEU A 174 -7.89 18.89 -11.05
CA LEU A 174 -6.69 18.70 -10.21
C LEU A 174 -6.55 17.23 -9.75
N ALA A 175 -7.67 16.57 -9.46
CA ALA A 175 -7.70 15.15 -9.10
C ALA A 175 -7.17 14.24 -10.22
N GLN A 176 -7.57 14.48 -11.47
CA GLN A 176 -7.05 13.73 -12.62
C GLN A 176 -5.56 13.98 -12.84
N TYR A 177 -5.09 15.22 -12.69
CA TYR A 177 -3.67 15.55 -12.82
C TYR A 177 -2.80 14.86 -11.75
N VAL A 178 -3.24 14.89 -10.50
CA VAL A 178 -2.56 14.20 -9.39
C VAL A 178 -2.53 12.70 -9.64
N ARG A 179 -3.64 12.09 -10.06
CA ARG A 179 -3.72 10.65 -10.38
C ARG A 179 -2.74 10.24 -11.48
N ILE A 180 -2.74 10.94 -12.61
CA ILE A 180 -1.83 10.64 -13.74
C ILE A 180 -0.36 10.81 -13.31
N SER A 181 -0.07 11.86 -12.55
CA SER A 181 1.27 12.11 -12.01
C SER A 181 1.73 11.00 -11.08
N MET A 182 0.85 10.50 -10.21
CA MET A 182 1.17 9.38 -9.30
C MET A 182 1.46 8.09 -10.08
N VAL A 183 0.65 7.74 -11.09
CA VAL A 183 0.90 6.55 -11.91
C VAL A 183 2.24 6.65 -12.65
N ASN A 184 2.53 7.80 -13.26
CA ASN A 184 3.81 8.01 -13.95
C ASN A 184 5.00 7.95 -12.98
N PHE A 185 4.84 8.51 -11.77
CA PHE A 185 5.87 8.45 -10.74
C PHE A 185 6.09 7.02 -10.26
N SER A 186 5.03 6.24 -10.02
CA SER A 186 5.15 4.82 -9.67
C SER A 186 5.86 4.02 -10.76
N LEU A 187 5.61 4.29 -12.06
CA LEU A 187 6.34 3.66 -13.15
C LEU A 187 7.84 3.99 -13.12
N LEU A 188 8.21 5.25 -12.84
CA LEU A 188 9.61 5.64 -12.69
C LEU A 188 10.28 4.91 -11.53
N LEU A 189 9.59 4.79 -10.40
CA LEU A 189 10.09 4.05 -9.23
C LEU A 189 10.23 2.55 -9.52
N ILE A 190 9.31 1.94 -10.28
CA ILE A 190 9.43 0.54 -10.70
C ILE A 190 10.66 0.35 -11.59
N LEU A 191 10.87 1.22 -12.58
CA LEU A 191 12.03 1.15 -13.47
C LEU A 191 13.34 1.34 -12.72
N GLU A 192 13.37 2.28 -11.77
CA GLU A 192 14.50 2.48 -10.87
C GLU A 192 14.76 1.22 -10.04
N ALA A 193 13.72 0.67 -9.40
CA ALA A 193 13.83 -0.54 -8.59
C ALA A 193 14.38 -1.71 -9.41
N ALA A 194 13.78 -1.97 -10.58
CA ALA A 194 14.21 -3.02 -11.49
C ALA A 194 15.66 -2.85 -11.96
N SER A 195 16.11 -1.61 -12.22
CA SER A 195 17.49 -1.34 -12.63
C SER A 195 18.54 -1.67 -11.55
N LYS A 196 18.15 -1.70 -10.27
CA LYS A 196 19.04 -2.04 -9.16
C LYS A 196 19.17 -3.55 -8.93
N LEU A 197 18.44 -4.37 -9.70
CA LEU A 197 18.36 -5.82 -9.53
C LEU A 197 19.27 -6.60 -10.47
N GLU A 198 20.25 -5.98 -11.13
CA GLU A 198 21.21 -6.61 -12.08
C GLU A 198 22.00 -7.83 -11.54
N GLN A 199 21.75 -8.27 -10.31
CA GLN A 199 22.50 -9.30 -9.59
C GLN A 199 21.66 -10.54 -9.21
N TYR A 200 20.38 -10.62 -9.59
CA TYR A 200 19.45 -11.71 -9.22
C TYR A 200 18.84 -12.39 -10.45
#